data_AF-A0A819RQ77-F1
#
_entry.id   AF-A0A819RQ77-F1
#
_cell.length_a   1.000
_cell.length_b   1.000
_cell.length_c   1.000
_cell.angle_alpha   90.00
_cell.angle_beta   90.00
_cell.angle_gamma   90.00
#
_symmetry.space_group_name_H-M   'P 1'
#
loop_
_entity.id
_entity.type
_entity.pdbx_description
1 polymer ?
#
loop_
_entity_poly.entity_id
_entity_poly.type
_entity_poly.pdbx_seq_one_letter_code
_entity_poly.pdbx_strand_id
1 'polypeptide(L)'
;DFESGKKLNRRAKIMLNAFERAFDSADALSFHDHLSSGNPNYHTRKLTAQKFYTLLVLKKLQVVDVEQNQAFEDINVTPGVNFHQYITSGGR
;
A
#
# COMPACT_ATOMS: atom_id res chain seq x y z
N ASP A 1 -23.38 -9.60 6.31
CA ASP A 1 -22.53 -8.70 7.12
C ASP A 1 -21.22 -8.33 6.44
N PHE A 2 -21.29 -7.70 5.27
CA PHE A 2 -20.15 -6.98 4.70
C PHE A 2 -20.12 -5.60 5.37
N GLU A 3 -19.10 -5.30 6.18
CA GLU A 3 -18.86 -3.97 6.77
C GLU A 3 -18.73 -2.95 5.64
N SER A 4 -19.87 -2.41 5.25
CA SER A 4 -20.00 -1.33 4.30
C SER A 4 -19.33 -0.10 4.90
N GLY A 5 -18.23 0.35 4.29
CA GLY A 5 -17.81 1.76 4.42
C GLY A 5 -16.68 2.10 5.40
N LYS A 6 -15.65 1.26 5.58
CA LYS A 6 -14.38 1.78 6.12
C LYS A 6 -13.69 2.65 5.06
N LYS A 7 -14.08 3.93 5.03
CA LYS A 7 -13.47 4.99 4.23
C LYS A 7 -11.97 4.99 4.50
N LEU A 8 -11.15 4.86 3.46
CA LEU A 8 -9.70 4.93 3.62
C LEU A 8 -9.31 6.25 4.28
N ASN A 9 -8.48 6.16 5.32
CA ASN A 9 -7.88 7.34 5.92
C ASN A 9 -6.93 8.01 4.91
N ARG A 10 -6.56 9.28 5.17
CA ARG A 10 -5.72 10.06 4.26
C ARG A 10 -4.41 9.36 3.88
N ARG A 11 -3.76 8.68 4.83
CA ARG A 11 -2.46 8.01 4.61
C ARG A 11 -2.62 6.79 3.71
N ALA A 12 -3.66 6.00 3.94
CA ALA A 12 -3.98 4.84 3.12
C ALA A 12 -4.36 5.26 1.69
N LYS A 13 -5.10 6.36 1.51
CA LYS A 13 -5.37 6.92 0.18
C LYS A 13 -4.10 7.37 -0.54
N ILE A 14 -3.20 8.07 0.15
CA ILE A 14 -1.93 8.51 -0.44
C ILE A 14 -1.10 7.31 -0.91
N MET A 15 -0.99 6.28 -0.07
CA MET A 15 -0.25 5.06 -0.41
C MET A 15 -0.91 4.29 -1.56
N LEU A 16 -2.24 4.17 -1.54
CA LEU A 16 -3.00 3.51 -2.60
C LEU A 16 -2.81 4.21 -3.96
N ASN A 17 -2.90 5.54 -4.02
CA ASN A 17 -2.67 6.29 -5.26
C ASN A 17 -1.21 6.18 -5.75
N ALA A 18 -0.25 6.00 -4.84
CA ALA A 18 1.14 5.76 -5.22
C ALA A 18 1.30 4.34 -5.81
N PHE A 19 0.60 3.36 -5.26
CA PHE A 19 0.59 1.99 -5.80
C PHE A 19 -0.12 1.90 -7.14
N GLU A 20 -1.24 2.60 -7.34
CA GLU A 20 -1.92 2.70 -8.64
C GLU A 20 -0.94 3.08 -9.76
N ARG A 21 -0.19 4.17 -9.56
CA ARG A 21 0.82 4.63 -10.52
C ARG A 21 1.97 3.64 -10.72
N ALA A 22 2.35 2.91 -9.68
CA ALA A 22 3.40 1.90 -9.79
C ALA A 22 2.91 0.70 -10.61
N PHE A 23 1.67 0.27 -10.36
CA PHE A 23 1.05 -0.86 -11.04
C PHE A 23 0.70 -0.60 -12.51
N ASP A 24 0.62 0.67 -12.93
CA ASP A 24 0.57 1.02 -14.36
C ASP A 24 1.81 0.55 -15.14
N SER A 25 2.94 0.28 -14.45
CA SER A 25 4.23 -0.07 -15.05
C SER A 25 4.78 -1.44 -14.67
N ALA A 26 4.26 -2.07 -13.61
CA ALA A 26 4.75 -3.34 -13.09
C ALA A 26 3.65 -4.13 -12.38
N ASP A 27 3.66 -5.45 -12.47
CA ASP A 27 2.62 -6.30 -11.84
C ASP A 27 2.76 -6.42 -10.32
N ALA A 28 3.96 -6.12 -9.80
CA ALA A 28 4.29 -6.14 -8.39
C ALA A 28 5.22 -4.97 -8.04
N LEU A 29 5.20 -4.56 -6.77
CA LEU A 29 6.12 -3.54 -6.25
C LEU A 29 6.86 -4.03 -5.00
N SER A 30 8.12 -3.63 -4.88
CA SER A 30 8.91 -3.75 -3.66
C SER A 30 8.45 -2.70 -2.64
N PHE A 31 8.12 -3.13 -1.43
CA PHE A 31 7.80 -2.20 -0.35
C PHE A 31 9.04 -1.42 0.07
N HIS A 32 10.22 -2.04 0.10
CA HIS A 32 11.47 -1.35 0.37
C HIS A 32 11.73 -0.23 -0.63
N ASP A 33 11.59 -0.49 -1.93
CA ASP A 33 11.79 0.54 -2.96
C ASP A 33 10.74 1.64 -2.88
N HIS A 34 9.49 1.31 -2.58
CA HIS A 34 8.44 2.30 -2.32
C HIS A 34 8.76 3.20 -1.11
N LEU A 35 9.40 2.64 -0.08
CA LEU A 35 9.89 3.45 1.03
C LEU A 35 11.03 4.35 0.57
N SER A 36 11.96 3.82 -0.23
CA SER A 36 13.22 4.44 -0.66
C SER A 36 13.09 5.46 -1.81
N SER A 37 11.99 5.48 -2.55
CA SER A 37 11.78 6.38 -3.70
C SER A 37 11.63 7.88 -3.34
N GLY A 38 11.72 8.24 -2.06
CA GLY A 38 11.67 9.61 -1.55
C GLY A 38 13.05 10.20 -1.23
N ASN A 39 13.07 11.41 -0.68
CA ASN A 39 14.34 12.00 -0.22
C ASN A 39 14.86 11.19 1.00
N PRO A 40 16.04 10.56 0.90
CA PRO A 40 16.55 9.61 1.90
C PRO A 40 16.77 10.25 3.29
N ASN A 41 16.94 11.57 3.35
CA ASN A 41 17.06 12.30 4.62
C ASN A 41 15.74 12.35 5.43
N TYR A 42 14.62 11.93 4.85
CA TYR A 42 13.29 11.95 5.50
C TYR A 42 12.79 10.56 5.90
N HIS A 43 13.58 9.50 5.69
CA HIS A 43 13.17 8.12 6.00
C HIS A 43 13.51 7.77 7.45
N THR A 44 12.72 8.32 8.37
CA THR A 44 12.85 8.01 9.80
C THR A 44 12.19 6.67 10.13
N ARG A 45 12.69 5.96 11.15
CA ARG A 45 12.07 4.73 11.69
C ARG A 45 10.57 4.89 11.98
N LYS A 46 10.18 6.08 12.47
CA LYS A 46 8.78 6.44 12.73
C LYS A 46 7.94 6.44 11.46
N LEU A 47 8.43 7.08 10.39
CA LEU A 47 7.71 7.14 9.12
C LEU A 47 7.62 5.76 8.47
N THR A 48 8.70 4.96 8.52
CA THR A 48 8.71 3.58 8.02
C THR A 48 7.68 2.72 8.73
N ALA A 49 7.63 2.74 10.07
CA ALA A 49 6.63 2.01 10.84
C ALA A 49 5.20 2.47 10.51
N GLN A 50 4.99 3.78 10.32
CA GLN A 50 3.69 4.33 9.93
C GLN A 50 3.26 3.85 8.54
N LYS A 51 4.17 3.84 7.56
CA LYS A 51 3.91 3.34 6.21
C LYS A 51 3.65 1.84 6.23
N PHE A 52 4.41 1.07 7.00
CA PHE A 52 4.20 -0.36 7.18
C PHE A 52 2.82 -0.67 7.77
N TYR A 53 2.41 0.06 8.81
CA TYR A 53 1.05 -0.07 9.32
C TYR A 53 -0.02 0.30 8.29
N THR A 54 0.26 1.30 7.45
CA THR A 54 -0.64 1.69 6.35
C THR A 54 -0.79 0.56 5.33
N LEU A 55 0.29 -0.16 5.00
CA LEU A 55 0.25 -1.36 4.16
C LEU A 55 -0.64 -2.44 4.77
N LEU A 56 -0.51 -2.70 6.07
CA LEU A 56 -1.35 -3.69 6.77
C LEU A 56 -2.84 -3.33 6.74
N VAL A 57 -3.18 -2.05 6.80
CA VAL A 57 -4.57 -1.58 6.63
C VAL A 57 -5.09 -1.90 5.22
N LEU A 58 -4.28 -1.64 4.18
CA LEU A 58 -4.66 -1.96 2.80
C LEU A 58 -4.81 -3.48 2.60
N LYS A 59 -3.91 -4.29 3.15
CA LYS A 59 -4.02 -5.76 3.11
C LYS A 59 -5.27 -6.26 3.84
N LYS A 60 -5.58 -5.72 5.01
CA LYS A 60 -6.80 -6.08 5.77
C LYS A 60 -8.08 -5.83 4.97
N LEU A 61 -8.10 -4.76 4.16
CA LEU A 61 -9.22 -4.42 3.30
C LEU A 61 -9.22 -5.18 1.96
N GLN A 62 -8.26 -6.10 1.77
CA GLN A 62 -8.03 -6.84 0.52
C GLN A 62 -7.84 -5.91 -0.69
N VAL A 63 -7.33 -4.71 -0.44
CA VAL A 63 -6.96 -3.75 -1.49
C VAL A 63 -5.67 -4.17 -2.14
N VAL A 64 -4.73 -4.73 -1.37
CA VAL A 64 -3.46 -5.27 -1.86
C VAL A 64 -3.23 -6.66 -1.29
N ASP A 65 -2.48 -7.46 -2.02
CA ASP A 65 -1.87 -8.68 -1.51
C ASP A 65 -0.40 -8.41 -1.19
N VAL A 66 0.13 -9.14 -0.20
CA VAL A 66 1.50 -9.00 0.29
C VAL A 66 2.14 -10.37 0.42
N GLU A 67 3.38 -10.48 -0.02
CA GLU A 67 4.18 -11.70 0.04
C GLU A 67 5.57 -11.38 0.59
N GLN A 68 6.03 -12.19 1.55
CA GLN A 68 7.38 -12.14 2.10
C GLN A 68 7.89 -13.59 2.18
N ASN A 69 8.87 -13.92 1.34
CA ASN A 69 9.32 -15.29 1.15
C ASN A 69 10.24 -15.78 2.29
N GLN A 70 10.97 -14.87 2.93
CA GLN A 70 11.89 -15.18 4.02
C GLN A 70 11.80 -14.16 5.15
N ALA A 71 12.27 -14.55 6.34
CA ALA A 71 12.27 -13.66 7.49
C ALA A 71 13.12 -12.41 7.24
N PHE A 72 12.52 -11.23 7.50
CA PHE A 72 13.14 -9.91 7.31
C PHE A 72 13.52 -9.55 5.87
N GLU A 73 13.11 -10.36 4.89
CA GLU A 73 13.23 -9.96 3.50
C GLU A 73 12.21 -8.88 3.14
N ASP A 74 12.36 -8.37 1.92
CA ASP A 74 11.44 -7.41 1.36
C ASP A 74 10.02 -7.98 1.23
N ILE A 75 9.07 -7.07 1.10
CA ILE A 75 7.65 -7.38 0.95
C ILE A 75 7.25 -7.00 -0.46
N ASN A 76 6.89 -8.00 -1.26
CA ASN A 76 6.27 -7.78 -2.55
C ASN A 76 4.79 -7.47 -2.35
N VAL A 77 4.31 -6.44 -3.03
CA VAL A 77 2.92 -5.99 -2.97
C VAL A 77 2.31 -6.07 -4.36
N THR A 78 1.12 -6.66 -4.46
CA THR A 78 0.35 -6.80 -5.71
C THR A 78 -1.07 -6.27 -5.54
N PRO A 79 -1.79 -5.92 -6.63
CA PRO A 79 -3.19 -5.51 -6.55
C PRO A 79 -4.08 -6.64 -5.98
N GLY A 80 -4.90 -6.31 -4.98
CA GLY A 80 -5.88 -7.23 -4.41
C GLY A 80 -7.25 -7.14 -5.09
N VAL A 81 -8.16 -8.02 -4.70
CA VAL A 81 -9.52 -8.11 -5.28
C VAL A 81 -10.33 -6.82 -5.19
N ASN A 82 -10.10 -6.01 -4.15
CA ASN A 82 -10.82 -4.75 -3.94
C ASN A 82 -10.06 -3.53 -4.46
N PHE A 83 -8.90 -3.70 -5.12
CA PHE A 83 -8.02 -2.59 -5.51
C PHE A 83 -8.76 -1.48 -6.27
N HIS A 84 -9.36 -1.84 -7.42
CA HIS A 84 -10.06 -0.90 -8.28
C HIS A 84 -11.28 -0.25 -7.61
N GLN A 85 -12.01 -0.98 -6.76
CA GLN A 85 -13.15 -0.45 -6.02
C GLN A 85 -12.75 0.73 -5.11
N TYR A 86 -11.59 0.62 -4.43
CA TYR A 86 -11.10 1.65 -3.54
C TYR A 86 -10.45 2.84 -4.26
N ILE A 87 -9.94 2.63 -5.48
CA ILE A 87 -9.49 3.71 -6.37
C ILE A 87 -10.70 4.53 -6.83
N THR A 88 -11.73 3.89 -7.39
CA THR A 88 -12.88 4.57 -7.97
C THR A 88 -13.78 5.24 -6.92
N SER A 89 -13.97 4.61 -5.75
CA SER A 89 -14.75 5.20 -4.64
C SER A 89 -14.06 6.40 -3.97
N GLY A 90 -12.79 6.64 -4.31
CA GLY A 90 -12.04 7.82 -3.91
C GLY A 90 -12.36 9.09 -4.70
N GLY A 91 -13.20 8.99 -5.74
CA GLY A 91 -13.78 10.05 -6.59
C GLY A 91 -13.13 11.42 -6.55
N ARG A 92 -12.48 11.79 -7.67
CA ARG A 92 -12.04 13.14 -8.03
C ARG A 92 -13.09 14.20 -7.73
#